data_AF-A0A3D4T9U1-F1
#
_entry.id   AF-A0A3D4T9U1-F1
#
_cell.length_a   1.000
_cell.length_b   1.000
_cell.length_c   1.000
_cell.angle_alpha   90.00
_cell.angle_beta   90.00
_cell.angle_gamma   90.00
#
_symmetry.space_group_name_H-M   'P 1'
#
loop_
_entity.id
_entity.type
_entity.pdbx_description
1 polymer ?
#
loop_
_entity_poly.entity_id
_entity_poly.type
_entity_poly.pdbx_seq_one_letter_code
_entity_poly.pdbx_strand_id
1 'polypeptide(L)' 'YEEAACQGLMAGINAHQKANHLEPVILERSEAYIGVLIDDLISKGTDEPYRMFT' A
#
# COMPACT_ATOMS: atom_id res chain seq x y z
N TYR A 1 -8.82 -0.82 10.56
CA TYR A 1 -7.55 -1.14 11.26
C TYR A 1 -6.61 -1.87 10.32
N GLU A 2 -7.20 -2.76 9.54
CA GLU A 2 -6.66 -3.60 8.49
C GLU A 2 -5.93 -2.76 7.44
N GLU A 3 -6.54 -1.66 6.96
CA GLU A 3 -5.93 -0.80 5.95
C GLU A 3 -4.63 -0.16 6.42
N ALA A 4 -4.61 0.32 7.67
CA ALA A 4 -3.43 0.92 8.26
C ALA A 4 -2.34 -0.13 8.55
N ALA A 5 -2.72 -1.32 9.04
CA ALA A 5 -1.78 -2.42 9.28
C ALA A 5 -1.10 -2.88 7.98
N CYS A 6 -1.88 -3.05 6.91
CA CYS A 6 -1.38 -3.40 5.58
C CYS A 6 -0.43 -2.34 5.02
N GLN A 7 -0.81 -1.07 5.06
CA GLN A 7 0.06 0.03 4.62
C GLN A 7 1.35 0.12 5.44
N GLY A 8 1.26 -0.05 6.76
CA GLY A 8 2.42 -0.10 7.65
C GLY A 8 3.38 -1.24 7.31
N LEU A 9 2.86 -2.42 6.98
CA LEU A 9 3.66 -3.57 6.55
C LEU A 9 4.42 -3.27 5.25
N MET A 10 3.73 -2.77 4.22
CA MET A 10 4.37 -2.43 2.93
C MET A 10 5.41 -1.32 3.08
N ALA A 11 5.09 -0.29 3.88
CA ALA A 11 6.03 0.77 4.19
C ALA A 11 7.27 0.24 4.93
N GLY A 12 7.10 -0.67 5.89
CA GLY A 12 8.19 -1.31 6.62
C GLY A 12 9.10 -2.15 5.71
N ILE A 13 8.52 -2.98 4.85
CA ILE A 13 9.26 -3.78 3.85
C ILE A 13 10.07 -2.86 2.94
N ASN A 14 9.45 -1.84 2.36
CA ASN A 14 10.14 -0.95 1.43
C ASN A 14 11.13 0.00 2.11
N ALA A 15 10.91 0.36 3.37
CA ALA A 15 11.91 1.06 4.18
C ALA A 15 13.16 0.19 4.41
N HIS A 16 12.99 -1.09 4.71
CA HIS A 16 14.09 -2.05 4.80
C HIS A 16 14.83 -2.20 3.46
N GLN A 17 14.13 -2.41 2.35
CA GLN A 17 14.73 -2.51 1.01
C GLN A 17 15.55 -1.25 0.70
N LYS A 18 14.98 -0.06 0.95
CA LYS A 18 15.65 1.22 0.74
C LYS A 18 16.92 1.36 1.58
N ALA A 19 16.88 0.98 2.86
CA ALA A 19 18.05 1.03 3.74
C ALA A 19 19.19 0.10 3.27
N ASN A 20 18.85 -0.96 2.53
CA ASN A 20 19.79 -1.94 2.01
C ASN A 20 20.09 -1.79 0.50
N HIS A 21 19.65 -0.70 -0.15
CA HIS A 21 19.82 -0.46 -1.58
C HIS A 21 19.27 -1.58 -2.48
N LEU A 22 18.16 -2.18 -2.05
CA LEU A 22 17.42 -3.18 -2.79
C LEU A 22 16.22 -2.55 -3.49
N GLU A 23 15.72 -3.21 -4.53
CA GLU A 23 14.53 -2.78 -5.26
C GLU A 23 13.27 -2.82 -4.38
N PRO A 24 12.35 -1.85 -4.50
CA PRO A 24 11.12 -1.86 -3.75
C PRO A 24 10.22 -3.03 -4.17
N VAL A 25 9.45 -3.54 -3.22
CA VAL A 25 8.36 -4.49 -3.48
C VAL A 25 7.10 -3.69 -3.76
N ILE A 26 6.54 -3.89 -4.95
CA ILE A 26 5.29 -3.26 -5.39
C ILE A 26 4.34 -4.40 -5.77
N LEU A 27 3.14 -4.39 -5.19
CA LEU A 27 2.08 -5.33 -5.51
C LEU A 27 1.10 -4.65 -6.46
N GLU A 28 0.84 -5.27 -7.60
CA GLU A 28 -0.13 -4.76 -8.55
C GLU A 28 -1.56 -4.94 -8.03
N ARG A 29 -2.48 -4.10 -8.53
CA ARG A 29 -3.91 -4.18 -8.20
C ARG A 29 -4.53 -5.54 -8.54
N SER A 30 -4.00 -6.20 -9.57
CA SER A 30 -4.43 -7.50 -10.06
C SER A 30 -3.97 -8.67 -9.17
N GLU A 31 -2.97 -8.45 -8.33
CA GLU A 31 -2.31 -9.51 -7.56
C GLU A 31 -2.84 -9.61 -6.12
N ALA A 32 -3.17 -8.47 -5.50
CA ALA A 32 -3.64 -8.43 -4.13
C ALA A 32 -4.51 -7.20 -3.83
N TYR A 33 -5.46 -7.36 -2.90
CA TYR A 33 -6.31 -6.24 -2.44
C TYR A 33 -5.53 -5.08 -1.81
N ILE A 34 -4.36 -5.34 -1.23
CA ILE A 34 -3.48 -4.27 -0.75
C ILE A 34 -2.94 -3.40 -1.89
N GLY A 35 -2.72 -3.98 -3.08
CA GLY A 35 -2.35 -3.24 -4.29
C GLY A 35 -3.49 -2.33 -4.76
N VAL A 36 -4.74 -2.82 -4.69
CA VAL A 36 -5.96 -2.01 -4.94
C VAL A 36 -6.04 -0.82 -3.99
N LEU A 37 -5.92 -1.06 -2.69
CA LEU A 37 -5.94 -0.03 -1.64
C LEU A 37 -4.87 1.04 -1.87
N ILE A 38 -3.62 0.62 -2.05
CA ILE A 38 -2.50 1.54 -2.23
C ILE A 38 -2.68 2.34 -3.53
N ASP A 39 -3.03 1.69 -4.63
CA ASP A 39 -3.21 2.39 -5.90
C ASP A 39 -4.39 3.38 -5.86
N ASP A 40 -5.52 3.02 -5.26
CA ASP A 40 -6.64 3.95 -5.10
C ASP A 40 -6.24 5.20 -4.30
N LEU A 41 -5.51 5.03 -3.19
CA LEU A 41 -5.06 6.15 -2.36
C LEU A 41 -4.11 7.10 -3.12
N ILE A 42 -3.20 6.56 -3.93
CA ILE A 42 -2.21 7.38 -4.64
C ILE A 42 -2.85 8.04 -5.88
N SER A 43 -3.68 7.30 -6.62
CA SER A 43 -4.24 7.73 -7.91
C SER A 43 -5.44 8.66 -7.75
N LYS A 44 -6.32 8.40 -6.77
CA LYS A 44 -7.58 9.13 -6.60
C LYS A 44 -7.55 10.12 -5.43
N GLY A 45 -6.59 10.00 -4.52
CA GLY A 45 -6.66 10.69 -3.23
C GLY A 45 -7.87 10.21 -2.43
N THR A 46 -8.20 10.92 -1.35
CA THR A 46 -9.36 10.57 -0.53
C THR A 46 -9.98 11.83 0.08
N ASP A 47 -11.21 12.17 -0.33
CA ASP A 47 -11.97 13.30 0.22
C ASP A 47 -12.65 12.93 1.55
N GLU A 48 -12.86 11.63 1.79
CA GLU A 48 -13.36 11.03 3.03
C GLU A 48 -12.45 9.87 3.46
N PRO A 49 -12.51 9.35 4.71
CA PRO A 49 -11.64 8.25 5.12
C PRO A 49 -11.86 6.98 4.28
N TYR A 50 -10.81 6.54 3.57
CA TYR A 50 -10.86 5.32 2.74
C TYR A 50 -11.26 4.08 3.54
N ARG A 51 -12.12 3.25 2.96
CA ARG A 51 -12.47 1.92 3.47
C ARG A 51 -12.42 0.91 2.34
N MET A 52 -11.84 -0.26 2.60
CA MET A 52 -11.87 -1.35 1.62
C MET A 52 -13.33 -1.79 1.41
N PHE A 53 -13.74 -1.94 0.15
CA PHE A 53 -15.06 -2.42 -0.29
C PHE A 53 -16.25 -1.45 -0.18
N THR A 54 -16.02 -0.14 -0.04
CA THR A 54 -17.06 0.89 -0.20
C THR A 54 -17.07 1.48 -1.60
#